data_AF-A0A9D8MR89-F1
#
_entry.id   AF-A0A9D8MR89-F1
#
_cell.length_a   1.000
_cell.length_b   1.000
_cell.length_c   1.000
_cell.angle_alpha   90.00
_cell.angle_beta   90.00
_cell.angle_gamma   90.00
#
_symmetry.space_group_name_H-M   'P 1'
#
loop_
_entity.id
_entity.type
_entity.pdbx_description
1 polymer ?
#
loop_
_entity_poly.entity_id
_entity_poly.type
_entity_poly.pdbx_seq_one_letter_code
_entity_poly.pdbx_strand_id
1 'polypeptide(L)'
;MEKKKVVVAFSGGLDTSYTVMYLAKEKGYEVYAACANTGGFSEEQLKTNEENAYKLGAKAYVTLDVTQEYYEKSLKYMVFGNVLRNNCYPISVSSERIFQALAIARYAKEIGATAIAHGSTGAGNDQIRFDMT
;
A
#
# COMPACT_ATOMS: atom_id res chain seq x y z
N MET A 1 -27.58 8.48 -3.75
CA MET A 1 -26.95 7.20 -3.33
C MET A 1 -25.61 7.53 -2.72
N GLU A 2 -25.30 6.96 -1.57
CA GLU A 2 -23.99 7.11 -0.92
C GLU A 2 -22.91 6.44 -1.77
N LYS A 3 -21.78 7.13 -2.01
CA LYS A 3 -20.68 6.56 -2.78
C LYS A 3 -20.01 5.47 -1.95
N LYS A 4 -19.76 4.30 -2.58
CA LYS A 4 -18.97 3.24 -1.94
C LYS A 4 -17.55 3.74 -1.73
N LYS A 5 -17.02 3.57 -0.51
CA LYS A 5 -15.64 3.89 -0.16
C LYS A 5 -14.71 2.76 -0.56
N VAL A 6 -13.58 3.11 -1.19
CA VAL A 6 -12.50 2.19 -1.54
C VAL A 6 -11.17 2.76 -1.09
N VAL A 7 -10.33 1.96 -0.46
CA VAL A 7 -8.93 2.32 -0.20
C VAL A 7 -8.06 1.80 -1.34
N VAL A 8 -7.25 2.67 -1.94
CA VAL A 8 -6.24 2.27 -2.92
C VAL A 8 -4.87 2.28 -2.24
N ALA A 9 -4.21 1.14 -2.21
CA ALA A 9 -2.79 1.04 -1.86
C ALA A 9 -1.98 1.78 -2.93
N PHE A 10 -1.50 2.98 -2.60
CA PHE A 10 -0.99 3.96 -3.54
C PHE A 10 0.50 4.22 -3.33
N SER A 11 1.31 3.94 -4.35
CA SER A 11 2.77 4.13 -4.32
C SER A 11 3.23 5.39 -5.07
N GLY A 12 2.33 6.07 -5.77
CA GLY A 12 2.67 7.16 -6.70
C GLY A 12 3.06 6.69 -8.11
N GLY A 13 3.18 5.38 -8.33
CA GLY A 13 3.47 4.80 -9.65
C GLY A 13 2.31 4.95 -10.64
N LEU A 14 2.60 4.67 -11.92
CA LEU A 14 1.62 4.74 -13.00
C LEU A 14 0.38 3.88 -12.73
N ASP A 15 0.56 2.62 -12.33
CA ASP A 15 -0.53 1.66 -12.15
C ASP A 15 -1.49 2.09 -11.04
N THR A 16 -0.95 2.54 -9.90
CA THR A 16 -1.77 3.03 -8.78
C THR A 16 -2.41 4.39 -9.10
N SER A 17 -1.74 5.22 -9.91
CA SER A 17 -2.29 6.49 -10.38
C SER A 17 -3.47 6.29 -11.30
N TYR A 18 -3.35 5.36 -12.26
CA TYR A 18 -4.47 4.95 -13.11
C TYR A 18 -5.61 4.36 -12.27
N THR A 19 -5.29 3.51 -11.28
CA THR A 19 -6.29 2.90 -10.39
C THR A 19 -7.12 3.94 -9.64
N VAL A 20 -6.47 4.95 -9.03
CA VAL A 20 -7.17 6.06 -8.37
C VAL A 20 -8.08 6.79 -9.34
N MET A 21 -7.54 7.19 -10.49
CA MET A 21 -8.30 7.94 -11.50
C MET A 21 -9.51 7.16 -12.01
N TYR A 22 -9.32 5.89 -12.36
CA TYR A 22 -10.36 5.01 -12.88
C TYR A 22 -11.47 4.77 -11.86
N LEU A 23 -11.11 4.47 -10.60
CA LEU A 23 -12.11 4.21 -9.56
C LEU A 23 -12.90 5.49 -9.21
N ALA A 24 -12.22 6.64 -9.16
CA ALA A 24 -12.85 7.92 -8.82
C ALA A 24 -13.74 8.44 -9.96
N LYS A 25 -13.22 8.49 -11.19
CA LYS A 25 -13.87 9.15 -12.33
C LYS A 25 -14.81 8.25 -13.10
N GLU A 26 -14.39 7.02 -13.40
CA GLU A 26 -15.17 6.10 -14.25
C GLU A 26 -16.10 5.18 -13.46
N LYS A 27 -15.71 4.80 -12.24
CA LYS A 27 -16.50 3.89 -11.38
C LYS A 27 -17.29 4.60 -10.28
N GLY A 28 -17.06 5.90 -10.08
CA GLY A 28 -17.82 6.72 -9.14
C GLY A 28 -17.62 6.37 -7.66
N TYR A 29 -16.53 5.67 -7.31
CA TYR A 29 -16.18 5.40 -5.92
C TYR A 29 -15.70 6.66 -5.20
N GLU A 30 -15.84 6.68 -3.88
CA GLU A 30 -15.11 7.62 -3.03
C GLU A 30 -13.76 7.01 -2.67
N VAL A 31 -12.71 7.45 -3.38
CA VAL A 31 -11.38 6.85 -3.31
C VAL A 31 -10.57 7.48 -2.18
N TYR A 32 -10.06 6.66 -1.27
CA TYR A 32 -9.08 7.03 -0.26
C TYR A 32 -7.73 6.44 -0.65
N ALA A 33 -6.76 7.28 -1.01
CA ALA A 33 -5.42 6.82 -1.34
C ALA A 33 -4.60 6.65 -0.05
N ALA A 34 -3.90 5.53 0.09
CA ALA A 34 -3.06 5.28 1.25
C ALA A 34 -1.70 4.75 0.84
N CYS A 35 -0.62 5.41 1.28
CA CYS A 35 0.74 4.99 1.08
C CYS A 35 1.28 4.36 2.37
N ALA A 36 1.63 3.08 2.35
CA ALA A 36 2.30 2.45 3.49
C ALA A 36 3.82 2.66 3.38
N ASN A 37 4.37 3.56 4.19
CA ASN A 37 5.79 3.88 4.20
C ASN A 37 6.55 2.90 5.09
N THR A 38 7.38 2.08 4.46
CA THR A 38 8.29 1.10 5.08
C THR A 38 9.74 1.59 5.12
N GLY A 39 9.98 2.86 4.79
CA GLY A 39 11.29 3.53 4.83
C GLY A 39 11.92 3.81 3.47
N GLY A 40 11.19 3.54 2.37
CA GLY A 40 11.69 3.65 0.99
C GLY A 40 11.41 4.99 0.29
N PHE A 41 10.72 5.93 0.94
CA PHE A 41 10.33 7.21 0.33
C PHE A 41 11.05 8.39 0.96
N SER A 42 11.46 9.35 0.14
CA SER A 42 11.85 10.68 0.63
C SER A 42 10.61 11.52 0.98
N GLU A 43 10.79 12.54 1.82
CA GLU A 43 9.71 13.48 2.16
C GLU A 43 9.14 14.18 0.91
N GLU A 44 10.00 14.53 -0.05
CA GLU A 44 9.60 15.14 -1.32
C GLU A 44 8.75 14.19 -2.18
N GLN A 45 9.11 12.90 -2.22
CA GLN A 45 8.31 11.89 -2.92
C GLN A 45 6.94 11.72 -2.26
N LEU A 46 6.88 11.67 -0.93
CA LEU A 46 5.61 11.55 -0.20
C LEU A 46 4.69 12.75 -0.46
N LYS A 47 5.23 13.97 -0.44
CA LYS A 47 4.48 15.18 -0.77
C LYS A 47 4.00 15.17 -2.23
N THR A 48 4.86 14.78 -3.16
CA THR A 48 4.50 14.67 -4.58
C THR A 48 3.39 13.63 -4.79
N ASN A 49 3.47 12.50 -4.10
CA ASN A 49 2.47 11.45 -4.15
C ASN A 49 1.11 11.93 -3.63
N GLU A 50 1.10 12.66 -2.52
CA GLU A 50 -0.11 13.28 -1.97
C GLU A 50 -0.77 14.23 -2.98
N GLU A 51 -0.01 15.20 -3.51
CA GLU A 51 -0.51 16.16 -4.50
C GLU A 51 -1.08 15.45 -5.75
N ASN A 52 -0.40 14.40 -6.22
CA ASN A 52 -0.85 13.63 -7.37
C ASN A 52 -2.12 12.84 -7.08
N ALA A 53 -2.25 12.22 -5.90
CA ALA A 53 -3.46 11.49 -5.52
C ALA A 53 -4.71 12.39 -5.59
N TYR A 54 -4.62 13.63 -5.08
CA TYR A 54 -5.71 14.59 -5.16
C TYR A 54 -6.02 15.02 -6.60
N LYS A 55 -5.01 15.31 -7.43
CA LYS A 55 -5.20 15.63 -8.86
C LYS A 55 -5.91 14.51 -9.63
N LEU A 56 -5.69 13.26 -9.23
CA LEU A 56 -6.30 12.09 -9.86
C LEU A 56 -7.74 11.84 -9.40
N GLY A 57 -8.18 12.47 -8.30
CA GLY A 57 -9.55 12.41 -7.79
C GLY A 57 -9.71 11.65 -6.48
N ALA A 58 -8.64 11.40 -5.73
CA ALA A 58 -8.75 10.89 -4.37
C ALA A 58 -9.48 11.89 -3.47
N LYS A 59 -10.39 11.39 -2.63
CA LYS A 59 -11.10 12.15 -1.61
C LYS A 59 -10.19 12.53 -0.45
N ALA A 60 -9.29 11.64 -0.07
CA ALA A 60 -8.29 11.81 0.96
C ALA A 60 -7.03 11.02 0.61
N TYR A 61 -5.90 11.49 1.11
CA TYR A 61 -4.62 10.80 1.05
C TYR A 61 -4.05 10.65 2.46
N VAL A 62 -3.39 9.53 2.74
CA VAL A 62 -2.63 9.34 3.98
C VAL A 62 -1.32 8.60 3.71
N THR A 63 -0.25 9.01 4.39
CA THR A 63 0.97 8.21 4.53
C THR A 63 0.94 7.50 5.87
N LEU A 64 0.91 6.17 5.85
CA LEU A 64 0.95 5.31 7.01
C LEU A 64 2.41 4.90 7.26
N ASP A 65 3.07 5.56 8.21
CA ASP A 65 4.43 5.18 8.59
C ASP A 65 4.41 3.89 9.42
N VAL A 66 5.01 2.85 8.86
CA VAL A 66 5.14 1.53 9.49
C VAL A 66 6.60 1.10 9.61
N THR A 67 7.55 2.03 9.48
CA THR A 67 8.99 1.77 9.55
C THR A 67 9.38 1.06 10.85
N GLN A 68 8.95 1.62 11.99
CA GLN A 68 9.26 1.08 13.31
C GLN A 68 8.57 -0.27 13.55
N GLU A 69 7.28 -0.40 13.18
CA GLU A 69 6.55 -1.66 13.32
C GLU A 69 7.21 -2.77 12.49
N TYR A 70 7.62 -2.45 11.26
CA TYR A 70 8.29 -3.39 10.36
C TYR A 70 9.64 -3.84 10.94
N TYR A 71 10.42 -2.91 11.49
CA TYR A 71 11.68 -3.25 12.15
C TYR A 71 11.47 -4.16 13.36
N GLU A 72 10.58 -3.75 14.27
CA GLU A 72 10.37 -4.41 15.55
C GLU A 72 9.77 -5.79 15.44
N LYS A 73 8.88 -6.00 14.46
CA LYS A 73 8.12 -7.24 14.32
C LYS A 73 8.69 -8.18 13.25
N SER A 74 9.52 -7.70 12.33
CA SER A 74 10.08 -8.55 11.28
C SER A 74 11.57 -8.37 11.04
N LEU A 75 12.03 -7.18 10.61
CA LEU A 75 13.39 -7.06 10.07
C LEU A 75 14.46 -7.53 11.05
N LYS A 76 14.36 -7.14 12.33
CA LYS A 76 15.37 -7.54 13.33
C LYS A 76 15.47 -9.06 13.48
N TYR A 77 14.34 -9.78 13.42
CA TYR A 77 14.32 -11.24 13.54
C TYR A 77 14.81 -11.93 12.27
N MET A 78 14.54 -11.35 11.10
CA MET A 78 15.11 -11.84 9.84
C MET A 78 16.64 -11.74 9.85
N VAL A 79 17.19 -10.66 10.39
CA VAL A 79 18.63 -10.47 10.60
C VAL A 79 19.16 -11.46 11.64
N PHE A 80 18.56 -11.54 12.82
CA PHE A 80 19.01 -12.45 13.89
C PHE A 80 18.99 -13.92 13.46
N GLY A 81 17.99 -14.31 12.66
CA GLY A 81 17.85 -15.66 12.14
C GLY A 81 18.68 -15.95 10.89
N ASN A 82 19.42 -14.99 10.34
CA ASN A 82 20.10 -15.10 9.04
C ASN A 82 19.16 -15.67 7.95
N VAL A 83 17.92 -15.16 7.92
CA VAL A 83 16.86 -15.71 7.07
C VAL A 83 17.20 -15.50 5.60
N LEU A 84 17.39 -16.59 4.86
CA LEU A 84 17.67 -16.59 3.43
C LEU A 84 16.81 -17.64 2.71
N ARG A 85 16.08 -17.21 1.68
CA ARG A 85 15.48 -18.11 0.70
C ARG A 85 16.55 -18.60 -0.25
N ASN A 86 16.63 -19.92 -0.41
CA ASN A 86 17.62 -20.58 -1.27
C ASN A 86 19.06 -20.14 -0.95
N ASN A 87 19.38 -19.86 0.32
CA ASN A 87 20.67 -19.36 0.79
C ASN A 87 21.18 -18.08 0.08
N CYS A 88 20.29 -17.30 -0.53
CA CYS A 88 20.69 -16.15 -1.36
C CYS A 88 19.87 -14.89 -1.05
N TYR A 89 18.55 -15.03 -0.91
CA TYR A 89 17.66 -13.87 -0.86
C TYR A 89 17.02 -13.68 0.53
N PRO A 90 17.20 -12.52 1.19
CA PRO A 90 16.71 -12.31 2.55
C PRO A 90 15.20 -12.07 2.67
N ILE A 91 14.37 -12.41 1.67
CA ILE A 91 12.90 -12.35 1.74
C ILE A 91 12.36 -10.92 2.01
N SER A 92 13.18 -9.88 1.76
CA SER A 92 12.91 -8.49 2.14
C SER A 92 11.58 -7.94 1.60
N VAL A 93 11.30 -8.14 0.31
CA VAL A 93 10.07 -7.64 -0.34
C VAL A 93 8.86 -8.42 0.14
N SER A 94 8.99 -9.74 0.32
CA SER A 94 7.86 -10.56 0.77
C SER A 94 7.41 -10.18 2.17
N SER A 95 8.35 -9.92 3.07
CA SER A 95 8.02 -9.47 4.42
C SER A 95 7.41 -8.07 4.40
N GLU A 96 8.04 -7.13 3.67
CA GLU A 96 7.55 -5.76 3.53
C GLU A 96 6.07 -5.71 3.10
N ARG A 97 5.68 -6.51 2.09
CA ARG A 97 4.31 -6.53 1.55
C ARG A 97 3.26 -6.90 2.59
N ILE A 98 3.58 -7.75 3.56
CA ILE A 98 2.66 -8.12 4.64
C ILE A 98 2.36 -6.89 5.51
N PHE A 99 3.38 -6.10 5.87
CA PHE A 99 3.19 -4.90 6.68
C PHE A 99 2.43 -3.81 5.92
N GLN A 100 2.70 -3.67 4.63
CA GLN A 100 1.94 -2.75 3.78
C GLN A 100 0.47 -3.17 3.70
N ALA A 101 0.18 -4.45 3.42
CA ALA A 101 -1.19 -4.97 3.37
C ALA A 101 -1.94 -4.79 4.71
N LEU A 102 -1.29 -5.11 5.83
CA LEU A 102 -1.86 -4.91 7.17
C LEU A 102 -2.18 -3.43 7.45
N ALA A 103 -1.30 -2.51 7.09
CA ALA A 103 -1.51 -1.07 7.29
C ALA A 103 -2.72 -0.57 6.49
N ILE A 104 -2.79 -0.96 5.21
CA ILE A 104 -3.89 -0.61 4.32
C ILE A 104 -5.21 -1.22 4.83
N ALA A 105 -5.20 -2.47 5.27
CA ALA A 105 -6.38 -3.15 5.81
C ALA A 105 -6.88 -2.50 7.13
N ARG A 106 -5.97 -2.11 8.02
CA ARG A 106 -6.31 -1.38 9.26
C ARG A 106 -6.95 -0.04 8.94
N TYR A 107 -6.35 0.74 8.03
CA TYR A 107 -6.90 2.02 7.60
C TYR A 107 -8.26 1.87 6.92
N ALA A 108 -8.42 0.87 6.05
CA ALA A 108 -9.71 0.56 5.43
C ALA A 108 -10.81 0.28 6.45
N LYS A 109 -10.51 -0.47 7.52
CA LYS A 109 -11.44 -0.70 8.63
C LYS A 109 -11.76 0.58 9.39
N GLU A 110 -10.75 1.40 9.70
CA GLU A 110 -10.89 2.66 10.42
C GLU A 110 -11.87 3.62 9.74
N ILE A 111 -11.76 3.77 8.41
CA ILE A 111 -12.61 4.71 7.65
C ILE A 111 -13.94 4.10 7.18
N GLY A 112 -14.19 2.83 7.49
CA GLY A 112 -15.37 2.07 7.06
C GLY A 112 -15.41 1.84 5.55
N ALA A 113 -14.26 1.56 4.92
CA ALA A 113 -14.20 1.26 3.49
C ALA A 113 -14.80 -0.12 3.18
N THR A 114 -15.49 -0.20 2.04
CA THR A 114 -16.14 -1.45 1.59
C THR A 114 -15.23 -2.32 0.74
N ALA A 115 -14.11 -1.77 0.27
CA ALA A 115 -13.17 -2.45 -0.60
C ALA A 115 -11.75 -1.89 -0.44
N ILE A 116 -10.77 -2.70 -0.81
CA ILE A 116 -9.36 -2.34 -0.97
C ILE A 116 -8.98 -2.66 -2.43
N ALA A 117 -8.13 -1.83 -3.03
CA ALA A 117 -7.55 -2.06 -4.35
C ALA A 117 -6.03 -1.86 -4.30
N HIS A 118 -5.29 -2.66 -5.09
CA HIS A 118 -3.84 -2.55 -5.21
C HIS A 118 -3.38 -2.66 -6.68
N GLY A 119 -2.21 -2.12 -6.99
CA GLY A 119 -1.65 -2.10 -8.35
C GLY A 119 -0.77 -3.31 -8.71
N SER A 120 -0.72 -4.37 -7.91
CA SER A 120 0.10 -5.55 -8.22
C SER A 120 -0.31 -6.21 -9.54
N THR A 121 0.68 -6.70 -10.29
CA THR A 121 0.44 -7.39 -11.56
C THR A 121 -0.09 -8.81 -11.37
N GLY A 122 -0.86 -9.30 -12.34
CA GLY A 122 -1.43 -10.65 -12.34
C GLY A 122 -0.41 -11.80 -12.48
N ALA A 123 0.85 -11.50 -12.80
CA ALA A 123 1.91 -12.49 -12.98
C ALA A 123 2.91 -12.52 -11.80
N GLY A 124 2.81 -11.58 -10.86
CA GLY A 124 3.73 -11.44 -9.74
C GLY A 124 3.28 -12.17 -8.48
N ASN A 125 4.22 -12.33 -7.54
CA ASN A 125 3.91 -12.87 -6.20
C ASN A 125 3.20 -11.84 -5.29
N ASP A 126 3.28 -10.54 -5.61
CA ASP A 126 2.79 -9.48 -4.73
C ASP A 126 1.27 -9.46 -4.60
N GLN A 127 0.53 -9.83 -5.65
CA GLN A 127 -0.93 -9.99 -5.55
C GLN A 127 -1.32 -11.01 -4.47
N ILE A 128 -0.64 -12.16 -4.46
CA ILE A 128 -0.91 -13.24 -3.49
C ILE A 128 -0.55 -12.76 -2.08
N ARG A 129 0.57 -12.04 -1.93
CA ARG A 129 1.01 -11.51 -0.62
C ARG A 129 0.02 -10.50 -0.07
N PHE A 130 -0.51 -9.62 -0.91
CA PHE A 130 -1.52 -8.63 -0.51
C PHE A 130 -2.85 -9.29 -0.19
N ASP A 131 -3.35 -10.17 -1.07
CA ASP A 131 -4.70 -10.77 -0.95
C ASP A 131 -4.82 -11.77 0.20
N MET A 132 -3.73 -12.44 0.58
CA MET A 132 -3.72 -13.43 1.66
C MET A 132 -3.58 -12.83 3.07
N THR A 133 -3.32 -11.53 3.19
CA THR A 133 -3.06 -10.84 4.46
C THR A 133 -4.34 -10.20 5.02
#